data_AF-A0A1V5CR98-F1
#
_entry.id   AF-A0A1V5CR98-F1
#
_cell.length_a   1.000
_cell.length_b   1.000
_cell.length_c   1.000
_cell.angle_alpha   90.00
_cell.angle_beta   90.00
_cell.angle_gamma   90.00
#
_symmetry.space_group_name_H-M   'P 1'
#
loop_
_entity.id
_entity.type
_entity.pdbx_description
1 polymer ?
#
loop_
_entity_poly.entity_id
_entity_poly.type
_entity_poly.pdbx_seq_one_letter_code
_entity_poly.pdbx_strand_id
1 'polypeptide(L)' 'MDTAESKEEIFNRAKGQHTTLDLRLQMLLKKPFLTAEEELEVRELKKKKLYYKDIMEKNR' A
#
# COMPACT_ATOMS: atom_id res chain seq x y z
N MET A 1 3.71 21.90 -17.46
CA MET A 1 4.06 20.48 -17.65
C MET A 1 2.83 19.69 -17.27
N ASP A 2 1.92 19.47 -18.23
CA ASP A 2 0.74 18.63 -18.04
C ASP A 2 1.09 17.22 -18.49
N THR A 3 1.73 16.46 -17.61
CA THR A 3 1.86 15.02 -17.81
C THR A 3 0.61 14.38 -17.24
N ALA A 4 -0.42 14.26 -18.08
CA ALA A 4 -1.50 13.31 -17.82
C ALA A 4 -0.86 11.92 -17.80
N GLU A 5 -0.57 11.42 -16.60
CA GLU A 5 -0.01 10.07 -16.43
C GLU A 5 -0.98 9.07 -17.05
N SER A 6 -0.45 8.17 -17.87
CA SER A 6 -1.25 7.11 -18.46
C SER A 6 -1.84 6.23 -17.36
N LYS A 7 -3.01 5.63 -17.61
CA LYS A 7 -3.63 4.68 -16.66
C LYS A 7 -2.65 3.58 -16.26
N GLU A 8 -1.83 3.13 -17.20
CA GLU A 8 -0.79 2.12 -16.97
C GLU A 8 0.31 2.60 -16.02
N GLU A 9 0.79 3.84 -16.15
CA GLU A 9 1.77 4.41 -15.22
C GLU A 9 1.20 4.57 -13.81
N ILE A 10 -0.04 5.05 -13.70
CA ILE A 10 -0.75 5.17 -12.42
C ILE A 10 -0.89 3.79 -11.76
N PHE A 11 -1.30 2.79 -12.54
CA PHE A 11 -1.43 1.40 -12.09
C PHE A 11 -0.08 0.85 -11.61
N ASN A 12 0.99 1.00 -12.39
CA ASN A 12 2.31 0.48 -12.05
C ASN A 12 2.88 1.13 -10.78
N ARG A 13 2.68 2.44 -10.61
CA ARG A 13 3.06 3.14 -9.37
C ARG A 13 2.25 2.66 -8.18
N ALA A 14 0.93 2.56 -8.32
CA ALA A 14 0.05 2.06 -7.26
C ALA A 14 0.41 0.62 -6.86
N LYS A 15 0.74 -0.24 -7.83
CA LYS A 15 1.22 -1.60 -7.61
C LYS A 15 2.54 -1.63 -6.82
N GLY A 16 3.49 -0.76 -7.18
CA GLY A 16 4.75 -0.61 -6.44
C GLY A 16 4.50 -0.23 -4.98
N GLN A 17 3.68 0.79 -4.73
CA GLN A 17 3.33 1.23 -3.38
C GLN A 17 2.57 0.14 -2.59
N HIS A 18 1.60 -0.51 -3.22
CA HIS A 18 0.85 -1.62 -2.61
C HIS A 18 1.77 -2.76 -2.18
N THR A 19 2.75 -3.11 -3.01
CA THR A 19 3.72 -4.18 -2.73
C THR A 19 4.63 -3.82 -1.56
N THR A 20 5.18 -2.60 -1.54
CA THR A 20 6.03 -2.12 -0.44
C THR A 20 5.29 -2.14 0.90
N LEU A 21 4.03 -1.69 0.91
CA LEU A 21 3.19 -1.72 2.10
C LEU A 21 2.87 -3.14 2.56
N ASP A 22 2.69 -4.09 1.63
CA ASP A 22 2.49 -5.50 1.97
C ASP A 22 3.72 -6.09 2.65
N LEU A 23 4.91 -5.83 2.11
CA LEU A 23 6.16 -6.32 2.70
C LEU A 23 6.32 -5.83 4.14
N ARG A 24 6.09 -4.53 4.39
CA ARG A 24 6.15 -3.96 5.74
C ARG A 24 5.11 -4.58 6.67
N LEU A 25 3.88 -4.77 6.19
CA LEU A 25 2.82 -5.41 6.96
C LEU A 25 3.18 -6.85 7.33
N GLN A 26 3.74 -7.63 6.40
CA GLN A 26 4.20 -8.99 6.68
C GLN A 26 5.34 -9.03 7.71
N MET A 27 6.27 -8.07 7.67
CA MET A 27 7.34 -7.99 8.67
C MET A 27 6.81 -7.74 10.08
N LEU A 28 5.78 -6.89 10.23
CA LEU A 28 5.13 -6.65 11.51
C LEU A 28 4.34 -7.88 11.96
N LEU A 29 3.55 -8.49 11.09
CA LEU A 29 2.74 -9.67 11.42
C LEU A 29 3.56 -10.93 11.76
N LYS A 30 4.85 -10.97 11.39
CA LYS A 30 5.77 -12.04 11.81
C LYS A 30 6.21 -11.93 13.27
N LYS A 31 6.05 -10.75 13.90
CA LYS A 31 6.41 -10.57 15.30
C LYS A 31 5.37 -11.28 16.18
N PRO A 32 5.80 -11.97 17.26
CA PRO A 32 4.88 -12.64 18.16
C PRO A 32 4.00 -11.66 18.93
N PHE A 33 4.50 -10.45 19.19
CA PHE A 33 3.78 -9.36 19.84
C PHE A 33 4.16 -8.04 19.18
N LEU A 34 3.21 -7.11 19.11
CA LEU A 34 3.39 -5.77 18.58
C LEU A 34 3.34 -4.76 19.72
N THR A 35 4.11 -3.68 19.61
CA THR A 35 3.91 -2.51 20.46
C THR A 35 2.66 -1.75 20.04
N ALA A 36 2.15 -0.87 20.91
CA ALA A 36 1.00 -0.03 20.57
C ALA A 36 1.23 0.83 19.31
N GLU A 37 2.46 1.30 19.09
CA GLU A 37 2.84 2.03 17.88
C GLU A 37 2.79 1.14 16.64
N GLU A 38 3.26 -0.09 16.75
CA GLU A 38 3.25 -1.06 15.64
C GLU A 38 1.85 -1.55 15.31
N GLU A 39 0.96 -1.70 16.30
CA GLU A 39 -0.45 -2.00 16.05
C GLU A 39 -1.16 -0.86 15.29
N LEU A 40 -0.81 0.38 15.63
CA LEU A 40 -1.30 1.56 14.92
C LEU A 40 -0.71 1.58 13.50
N GLU A 41 0.57 1.27 13.35
CA GLU A 41 1.22 1.13 12.04
C GLU A 41 0.51 0.06 11.18
N VAL A 42 0.21 -1.12 11.74
CA VAL A 42 -0.52 -2.18 11.03
C VAL A 42 -1.88 -1.69 10.53
N ARG A 43 -2.63 -0.94 11.36
CA ARG A 43 -3.92 -0.37 10.95
C ARG A 43 -3.77 0.62 9.81
N GLU A 44 -2.79 1.51 9.89
CA GLU A 44 -2.53 2.51 8.85
C GLU A 44 -2.01 1.87 7.55
N LEU A 45 -1.14 0.86 7.64
CA LEU A 45 -0.66 0.09 6.49
C LEU A 45 -1.82 -0.60 5.77
N LYS A 46 -2.77 -1.21 6.50
CA LYS A 46 -3.96 -1.83 5.90
C LYS A 46 -4.83 -0.82 5.15
N LYS A 47 -5.07 0.36 5.73
CA LYS A 47 -5.83 1.44 5.06
C LYS A 47 -5.13 1.91 3.78
N LYS A 48 -3.82 2.16 3.85
CA LYS A 48 -3.02 2.58 2.68
C LYS A 48 -3.00 1.49 1.60
N LYS A 49 -2.89 0.21 1.96
CA LYS A 49 -2.99 -0.90 1.01
C LYS A 49 -4.34 -0.92 0.30
N LEU A 50 -5.44 -0.76 1.04
CA LEU A 50 -6.77 -0.69 0.44
C LEU A 50 -6.88 0.47 -0.55
N TYR A 51 -6.38 1.65 -0.17
CA TYR A 51 -6.35 2.83 -1.06
C TYR A 51 -5.61 2.55 -2.38
N TYR A 52 -4.40 1.97 -2.33
CA TYR A 52 -3.66 1.66 -3.55
C TYR A 52 -4.29 0.51 -4.35
N LYS A 53 -4.96 -0.44 -3.68
CA LYS A 53 -5.78 -1.45 -4.36
C LYS A 53 -6.91 -0.79 -5.14
N ASP A 54 -7.65 0.14 -4.52
CA ASP A 54 -8.74 0.85 -5.19
C ASP A 54 -8.24 1.69 -6.38
N ILE A 55 -7.04 2.28 -6.29
CA ILE A 55 -6.39 2.95 -7.44
C ILE A 55 -6.09 1.94 -8.55
N MET A 56 -5.53 0.77 -8.22
CA MET A 56 -5.26 -0.27 -9.21
C MET A 56 -6.55 -0.74 -9.90
N GLU A 57 -7.62 -1.01 -9.15
CA GLU A 57 -8.91 -1.43 -9.71
C GLU A 57 -9.54 -0.35 -10.61
N LYS A 58 -9.38 0.94 -10.27
CA LYS A 58 -9.89 2.06 -11.08
C LYS A 58 -9.11 2.27 -12.40
N ASN A 59 -7.86 1.83 -12.46
CA ASN A 59 -6.95 2.07 -13.59
C ASN A 59 -6.57 0.77 -14.33
N ARG A 60 -7.28 -0.33 -14.05
CA ARG A 60 -7.17 -1.61 -14.78
C ARG A 60 -7.90 -1.55 -16.12
#